data_AF-A0A6G3PGR1-F1
#
_entry.id   AF-A0A6G3PGR1-F1
#
_cell.length_a   1.000
_cell.length_b   1.000
_cell.length_c   1.000
_cell.angle_alpha   90.00
_cell.angle_beta   90.00
_cell.angle_gamma   90.00
#
_symmetry.space_group_name_H-M   'P 1'
#
loop_
_entity.id
_entity.type
_entity.pdbx_description
1 polymer ?
#
loop_
_entity_poly.entity_id
_entity_poly.type
_entity_poly.pdbx_seq_one_letter_code
_entity_poly.pdbx_strand_id
1 'polypeptide(L)'
;MEPARTEPADQEPDIRARPPLVREFLLVAGLFLAYKFGRRAANGHVEEAFRNAGNVWDLERALHLPGEGAVQGLLLHSETLTHAANTYYAAVHFPATALFLIWLYWRRPGHYVRSRRVLAALTAAALALHLLFPLAPPRMLPTAGLVDTGQVYGPTVYGQTPATDTMANQFAAMPSLHVGWAVMVAVGLIAATRSRWRWLWLLHPAITLLVVVGTANHYWLDAVVVVALLAVALAAFRPPRGARTGSAQPSRPGAWENAAPFPVPAYATAADARPGPPARPRAGAVR
;
A
#
# COMPACT_ATOMS: atom_id res chain seq x y z
N MET A 1 45.22 1.29 33.29
CA MET A 1 44.57 2.30 32.45
C MET A 1 44.12 1.58 31.20
N GLU A 2 42.84 1.23 31.12
CA GLU A 2 42.33 0.26 30.15
C GLU A 2 41.38 0.94 29.16
N PRO A 3 41.51 0.73 27.84
CA PRO A 3 40.70 1.43 26.85
C PRO A 3 39.28 0.89 26.86
N ALA A 4 38.32 1.72 27.30
CA ALA A 4 36.90 1.38 27.26
C ALA A 4 36.46 1.07 25.83
N ARG A 5 36.12 -0.20 25.58
CA ARG A 5 35.68 -0.69 24.28
C ARG A 5 34.25 -0.23 24.04
N THR A 6 34.10 0.91 23.36
CA THR A 6 32.78 1.42 22.95
C THR A 6 32.13 0.45 21.98
N GLU A 7 31.11 -0.27 22.44
CA GLU A 7 30.26 -1.07 21.55
C GLU A 7 29.57 -0.14 20.54
N PRO A 8 29.42 -0.56 19.27
CA PRO A 8 28.66 0.21 18.29
C PRO A 8 27.19 0.18 18.70
N ALA A 9 26.69 1.29 19.22
CA ALA A 9 25.30 1.41 19.65
C ALA A 9 24.34 0.97 18.53
N ASP A 10 23.41 0.07 18.85
CA ASP A 10 22.44 -0.48 17.91
C ASP A 10 21.70 0.65 17.17
N GLN A 11 22.06 0.87 15.91
CA GLN A 11 21.38 1.84 15.07
C GLN A 11 19.98 1.30 14.76
N GLU A 12 18.96 1.78 15.49
CA GLU A 12 17.56 1.60 15.11
C GLU A 12 17.43 1.94 13.61
N PRO A 13 17.00 0.99 12.77
CA PRO A 13 17.08 1.17 11.32
C PRO A 13 16.11 2.27 10.89
N ASP A 14 16.65 3.43 10.50
CA ASP A 14 15.86 4.63 10.23
C ASP A 14 14.74 4.35 9.22
N ILE A 15 13.51 4.37 9.73
CA ILE A 15 12.27 4.10 8.99
C ILE A 15 12.02 5.19 7.91
N ARG A 16 12.79 6.28 7.93
CA ARG A 16 12.77 7.37 6.94
C ARG A 16 13.83 7.19 5.84
N ALA A 17 14.86 6.37 6.06
CA ALA A 17 15.91 6.13 5.08
C ALA A 17 15.35 5.44 3.82
N ARG A 18 15.87 5.83 2.64
CA ARG A 18 15.49 5.19 1.38
C ARG A 18 16.21 3.85 1.23
N PRO A 19 15.52 2.74 0.90
CA PRO A 19 16.17 1.50 0.56
C PRO A 19 17.13 1.67 -0.63
N PRO A 20 18.31 1.01 -0.65
CA PRO A 20 19.25 1.13 -1.76
C PRO A 20 18.67 0.54 -3.05
N LEU A 21 18.72 1.29 -4.14
CA LEU A 21 18.09 0.93 -5.43
C LEU A 21 18.50 -0.44 -5.97
N VAL A 22 19.73 -0.88 -5.73
CA VAL A 22 20.22 -2.23 -6.13
C VAL A 22 19.41 -3.33 -5.46
N ARG A 23 19.06 -3.19 -4.17
CA ARG A 23 18.20 -4.14 -3.45
C ARG A 23 16.79 -4.17 -4.03
N GLU A 24 16.26 -3.02 -4.41
CA GLU A 24 14.93 -2.90 -5.00
C GLU A 24 14.87 -3.50 -6.40
N PHE A 25 15.91 -3.29 -7.22
CA PHE A 25 16.06 -3.94 -8.53
C PHE A 25 16.15 -5.47 -8.40
N LEU A 26 16.97 -5.99 -7.48
CA LEU A 26 17.08 -7.43 -7.23
C LEU A 26 15.77 -8.06 -6.73
N LEU A 27 15.01 -7.35 -5.88
CA LEU A 27 13.69 -7.79 -5.45
C LEU A 27 12.68 -7.83 -6.60
N VAL A 28 12.66 -6.81 -7.47
CA VAL A 28 11.77 -6.78 -8.65
C VAL A 28 12.16 -7.88 -9.66
N ALA A 29 13.46 -8.08 -9.91
CA ALA A 29 13.95 -9.15 -10.78
C ALA A 29 13.61 -10.54 -10.25
N GLY A 30 13.80 -10.79 -8.96
CA GLY A 30 13.43 -12.05 -8.31
C GLY A 30 11.93 -12.34 -8.34
N LEU A 31 11.10 -11.33 -8.06
CA LEU A 31 9.63 -11.42 -8.17
C LEU A 31 9.19 -11.67 -9.62
N PHE A 32 9.80 -11.00 -10.60
CA PHE A 32 9.50 -11.19 -12.02
C PHE A 32 9.88 -12.59 -12.52
N LEU A 33 11.04 -13.11 -12.10
CA LEU A 33 11.46 -14.49 -12.38
C LEU A 33 10.48 -15.50 -11.78
N ALA A 34 10.15 -15.39 -10.48
CA ALA A 34 9.18 -16.25 -9.82
C ALA A 34 7.80 -16.20 -10.50
N TYR A 35 7.34 -15.01 -10.90
CA TYR A 35 6.09 -14.81 -11.64
C TYR A 35 6.12 -15.42 -13.05
N LYS A 36 7.26 -15.39 -13.76
CA LYS A 36 7.43 -16.12 -15.03
C LYS A 36 7.41 -17.64 -14.84
N PHE A 37 8.14 -18.17 -13.86
CA PHE A 37 8.16 -19.61 -13.60
C PHE A 37 6.78 -20.13 -13.17
N GLY A 38 6.08 -19.41 -12.27
CA GLY A 38 4.72 -19.73 -11.88
C GLY A 38 3.76 -19.76 -13.08
N ARG A 39 3.73 -18.70 -13.91
CA ARG A 39 2.85 -18.69 -15.10
C ARG A 39 3.17 -19.79 -16.12
N ARG A 40 4.43 -20.24 -16.23
CA ARG A 40 4.78 -21.40 -17.07
C ARG A 40 4.13 -22.71 -16.56
N ALA A 41 3.89 -22.84 -15.26
CA ALA A 41 3.22 -23.99 -14.64
C ALA A 41 1.67 -23.93 -14.69
N ALA A 42 1.07 -22.78 -15.02
CA ALA A 42 -0.40 -22.64 -15.12
C ALA A 42 -1.01 -23.32 -16.36
N ASN A 43 -0.18 -23.71 -17.33
CA ASN A 43 -0.61 -24.17 -18.64
C ASN A 43 -1.26 -25.56 -18.61
N GLY A 44 -2.41 -25.70 -19.29
CA GLY A 44 -3.07 -26.99 -19.57
C GLY A 44 -4.55 -27.05 -19.16
N HIS A 45 -4.95 -26.31 -18.13
CA HIS A 45 -6.23 -26.48 -17.42
C HIS A 45 -7.43 -25.76 -18.06
N VAL A 46 -7.57 -25.80 -19.38
CA VAL A 46 -8.60 -25.04 -20.13
C VAL A 46 -10.02 -25.50 -19.79
N GLU A 47 -10.28 -26.80 -19.79
CA GLU A 47 -11.61 -27.36 -19.46
C GLU A 47 -12.01 -27.03 -18.00
N GLU A 48 -11.06 -27.12 -17.08
CA GLU A 48 -11.26 -26.73 -15.69
C GLU A 48 -11.55 -25.23 -15.54
N ALA A 49 -10.85 -24.37 -16.30
CA ALA A 49 -11.12 -22.94 -16.30
C ALA A 49 -12.57 -22.62 -16.74
N PHE A 50 -13.12 -23.36 -17.71
CA PHE A 50 -14.52 -23.24 -18.12
C PHE A 50 -15.52 -23.84 -17.11
N ARG A 51 -15.20 -24.98 -16.50
CA ARG A 51 -16.01 -25.56 -15.40
C ARG A 51 -16.09 -24.60 -14.22
N ASN A 52 -14.96 -24.02 -13.83
CA ASN A 52 -14.87 -23.02 -12.78
C ASN A 52 -15.62 -21.74 -13.14
N ALA A 53 -15.66 -21.35 -14.43
CA ALA A 53 -16.42 -20.20 -14.90
C ALA A 53 -17.94 -20.37 -14.73
N GLY A 54 -18.47 -21.56 -15.05
CA GLY A 54 -19.87 -21.90 -14.73
C GLY A 54 -20.15 -21.80 -13.23
N ASN A 55 -19.32 -22.46 -12.41
CA ASN A 55 -19.47 -22.46 -10.95
C ASN A 55 -19.42 -21.05 -10.33
N VAL A 56 -18.51 -20.18 -10.78
CA VAL A 56 -18.39 -18.79 -10.32
C VAL A 56 -19.62 -17.98 -10.73
N TRP A 57 -20.02 -18.03 -12.00
CA TRP A 57 -21.17 -17.28 -12.51
C TRP A 57 -22.49 -17.71 -11.84
N ASP A 58 -22.72 -19.02 -11.64
CA ASP A 58 -23.91 -19.53 -10.94
C ASP A 58 -23.93 -19.09 -9.47
N LEU A 59 -22.77 -19.05 -8.80
CA LEU A 59 -22.63 -18.51 -7.47
C LEU A 59 -22.96 -17.01 -7.41
N GLU A 60 -22.55 -16.21 -8.40
CA GLU A 60 -22.90 -14.77 -8.46
C GLU A 60 -24.41 -14.55 -8.63
N ARG A 61 -25.08 -15.40 -9.41
CA ARG A 61 -26.55 -15.40 -9.53
C ARG A 61 -27.22 -15.82 -8.22
N ALA A 62 -26.72 -16.85 -7.54
CA ALA A 62 -27.22 -17.26 -6.22
C ALA A 62 -27.01 -16.16 -5.15
N LEU A 63 -25.90 -15.41 -5.23
CA LEU A 63 -25.60 -14.25 -4.38
C LEU A 63 -26.36 -12.97 -4.80
N HIS A 64 -27.18 -13.02 -5.85
CA HIS A 64 -27.96 -11.90 -6.38
C HIS A 64 -27.09 -10.67 -6.73
N LEU A 65 -25.88 -10.88 -7.23
CA LEU A 65 -24.99 -9.80 -7.68
C LEU A 65 -25.49 -9.21 -9.02
N PRO A 66 -25.18 -7.93 -9.32
CA PRO A 66 -25.64 -7.29 -10.55
C PRO A 66 -25.04 -7.97 -11.79
N GLY A 67 -25.84 -8.33 -12.79
CA GLY A 67 -25.30 -8.96 -14.00
C GLY A 67 -24.29 -8.07 -14.73
N GLU A 68 -23.13 -8.64 -15.09
CA GLU A 68 -22.01 -7.96 -15.76
C GLU A 68 -22.46 -7.31 -17.07
N GLY A 69 -23.43 -7.93 -17.75
CA GLY A 69 -24.07 -7.43 -18.97
C GLY A 69 -24.72 -6.05 -18.83
N ALA A 70 -25.14 -5.64 -17.62
CA ALA A 70 -25.63 -4.28 -17.39
C ALA A 70 -24.49 -3.24 -17.47
N VAL A 71 -23.29 -3.59 -17.00
CA VAL A 71 -22.10 -2.73 -17.09
C VAL A 71 -21.53 -2.75 -18.51
N GLN A 72 -21.47 -3.91 -19.15
CA GLN A 72 -21.05 -4.03 -20.55
C GLN A 72 -21.99 -3.28 -21.48
N GLY A 73 -23.31 -3.39 -21.29
CA GLY A 73 -24.31 -2.67 -22.08
C GLY A 73 -24.06 -1.17 -22.10
N LEU A 74 -23.70 -0.56 -20.95
CA LEU A 74 -23.35 0.87 -20.86
C LEU A 74 -22.11 1.24 -21.70
N LEU A 75 -21.10 0.37 -21.79
CA LEU A 75 -19.94 0.63 -22.66
C LEU A 75 -20.33 0.51 -24.14
N LEU A 76 -21.10 -0.52 -24.51
CA LEU A 76 -21.51 -0.82 -25.88
C LEU A 76 -22.46 0.22 -26.50
N HIS A 77 -22.99 1.17 -25.72
CA HIS A 77 -23.68 2.36 -26.26
C HIS A 77 -22.77 3.28 -27.09
N SER A 78 -21.44 3.15 -26.97
CA SER A 78 -20.49 3.91 -27.77
C SER A 78 -19.21 3.11 -28.04
N GLU A 79 -18.88 2.95 -29.32
CA GLU A 79 -17.60 2.41 -29.76
C GLU A 79 -16.41 3.18 -29.17
N THR A 80 -16.51 4.51 -29.10
CA THR A 80 -15.47 5.36 -28.47
C THR A 80 -15.30 5.05 -26.98
N LEU A 81 -16.39 4.81 -26.26
CA LEU A 81 -16.35 4.44 -24.83
C LEU A 81 -15.78 3.02 -24.64
N THR A 82 -16.17 2.09 -25.51
CA THR A 82 -15.65 0.71 -25.52
C THR A 82 -14.15 0.66 -25.83
N HIS A 83 -13.71 1.34 -26.88
CA HIS A 83 -12.29 1.44 -27.23
C HIS A 83 -11.48 2.18 -26.14
N ALA A 84 -12.05 3.20 -25.50
CA ALA A 84 -11.42 3.87 -24.35
C ALA A 84 -11.29 2.92 -23.14
N ALA A 85 -12.29 2.08 -22.86
CA ALA A 85 -12.23 1.08 -21.79
C ALA A 85 -11.18 -0.02 -22.09
N ASN A 86 -11.16 -0.56 -23.31
CA ASN A 86 -10.13 -1.50 -23.78
C ASN A 86 -8.72 -0.89 -23.67
N THR A 87 -8.56 0.38 -24.07
CA THR A 87 -7.29 1.12 -23.96
C THR A 87 -6.90 1.34 -22.49
N TYR A 88 -7.85 1.66 -21.61
CA TYR A 88 -7.60 1.80 -20.16
C TYR A 88 -7.10 0.49 -19.56
N TYR A 89 -7.77 -0.62 -19.88
CA TYR A 89 -7.40 -1.98 -19.47
C TYR A 89 -5.97 -2.31 -19.90
N ALA A 90 -5.63 -2.07 -21.17
CA ALA A 90 -4.30 -2.35 -21.71
C ALA A 90 -3.19 -1.46 -21.12
N ALA A 91 -3.46 -0.16 -20.92
CA ALA A 91 -2.39 0.84 -20.74
C ALA A 91 -2.22 1.39 -19.32
N VAL A 92 -3.25 1.43 -18.46
CA VAL A 92 -3.20 2.23 -17.22
C VAL A 92 -2.57 1.48 -16.04
N HIS A 93 -2.78 0.16 -15.94
CA HIS A 93 -2.47 -0.64 -14.77
C HIS A 93 -1.00 -0.58 -14.30
N PHE A 94 -0.06 -0.87 -15.20
CA PHE A 94 1.37 -0.85 -14.88
C PHE A 94 1.92 0.57 -14.66
N PRO A 95 1.68 1.56 -15.54
CA PRO A 95 2.17 2.93 -15.35
C PRO A 95 1.62 3.61 -14.09
N ALA A 96 0.32 3.46 -13.77
CA ALA A 96 -0.26 4.03 -12.56
C ALA A 96 0.42 3.47 -11.29
N THR A 97 0.64 2.16 -11.24
CA THR A 97 1.29 1.48 -10.11
C THR A 97 2.78 1.85 -10.01
N ALA A 98 3.48 1.98 -11.14
CA ALA A 98 4.86 2.43 -11.19
C ALA A 98 5.01 3.89 -10.71
N LEU A 99 4.20 4.81 -11.23
CA LEU A 99 4.18 6.22 -10.82
C LEU A 99 3.86 6.38 -9.32
N PHE A 100 2.91 5.60 -8.80
CA PHE A 100 2.60 5.52 -7.37
C PHE A 100 3.81 5.09 -6.53
N LEU A 101 4.47 3.98 -6.90
CA LEU A 101 5.64 3.47 -6.18
C LEU A 101 6.84 4.42 -6.26
N ILE A 102 7.09 5.03 -7.42
CA ILE A 102 8.11 6.07 -7.61
C ILE A 102 7.81 7.27 -6.71
N TRP A 103 6.59 7.82 -6.75
CA TRP A 103 6.19 8.95 -5.91
C TRP A 103 6.38 8.66 -4.42
N LEU A 104 5.98 7.45 -3.96
CA LEU A 104 6.22 7.01 -2.59
C LEU A 104 7.73 6.90 -2.26
N TYR A 105 8.56 6.34 -3.13
CA TYR A 105 10.00 6.22 -2.90
C TYR A 105 10.67 7.59 -2.71
N TRP A 106 10.32 8.56 -3.56
CA TRP A 106 10.90 9.90 -3.49
C TRP A 106 10.34 10.74 -2.33
N ARG A 107 9.02 10.70 -2.06
CA ARG A 107 8.32 11.61 -1.12
C ARG A 107 7.94 11.00 0.23
N ARG A 108 7.86 9.67 0.35
CA ARG A 108 7.27 8.94 1.50
C ARG A 108 7.91 7.54 1.74
N PRO A 109 9.23 7.41 2.04
CA PRO A 109 9.92 6.11 2.10
C PRO A 109 9.26 5.05 3.02
N GLY A 110 8.81 5.43 4.21
CA GLY A 110 8.11 4.51 5.12
C GLY A 110 6.76 3.98 4.60
N HIS A 111 6.09 4.71 3.70
CA HIS A 111 4.91 4.20 2.97
C HIS A 111 5.34 3.30 1.80
N TYR A 112 6.39 3.68 1.05
CA TYR A 112 6.94 2.88 -0.05
C TYR A 112 7.26 1.43 0.38
N VAL A 113 7.98 1.25 1.49
CA VAL A 113 8.39 -0.07 1.98
C VAL A 113 7.17 -0.94 2.33
N ARG A 114 6.12 -0.38 2.94
CA ARG A 114 4.86 -1.11 3.18
C ARG A 114 4.16 -1.43 1.87
N SER A 115 3.94 -0.43 1.01
CA SER A 115 3.20 -0.58 -0.23
C SER A 115 3.83 -1.62 -1.16
N ARG A 116 5.16 -1.65 -1.26
CA ARG A 116 5.89 -2.68 -2.00
C ARG A 116 5.69 -4.07 -1.42
N ARG A 117 5.79 -4.25 -0.10
CA ARG A 117 5.56 -5.55 0.57
C ARG A 117 4.14 -6.06 0.35
N VAL A 118 3.15 -5.18 0.47
CA VAL A 118 1.73 -5.49 0.25
C VAL A 118 1.47 -5.86 -1.22
N LEU A 119 1.97 -5.09 -2.19
CA LEU A 119 1.82 -5.42 -3.62
C LEU A 119 2.52 -6.73 -3.98
N ALA A 120 3.73 -6.99 -3.48
CA ALA A 120 4.45 -8.23 -3.73
C ALA A 120 3.69 -9.45 -3.16
N ALA A 121 3.21 -9.37 -1.91
CA ALA A 121 2.44 -10.45 -1.30
C ALA A 121 1.07 -10.66 -1.96
N LEU A 122 0.35 -9.59 -2.32
CA LEU A 122 -0.90 -9.68 -3.09
C LEU A 122 -0.67 -10.36 -4.44
N THR A 123 0.40 -10.00 -5.15
CA THR A 123 0.71 -10.56 -6.47
C THR A 123 1.15 -12.03 -6.37
N ALA A 124 1.90 -12.40 -5.33
CA ALA A 124 2.24 -13.79 -5.06
C ALA A 124 1.01 -14.64 -4.67
N ALA A 125 0.11 -14.10 -3.83
CA ALA A 125 -1.13 -14.77 -3.46
C ALA A 125 -2.10 -14.90 -4.65
N ALA A 126 -2.17 -13.89 -5.52
CA ALA A 126 -2.96 -13.94 -6.75
C ALA A 126 -2.42 -14.97 -7.75
N LEU A 127 -1.10 -15.05 -7.92
CA LEU A 127 -0.46 -16.07 -8.74
C LEU A 127 -0.74 -17.49 -8.19
N ALA A 128 -0.62 -17.67 -6.87
CA ALA A 128 -0.91 -18.95 -6.23
C ALA A 128 -2.39 -19.35 -6.36
N LEU A 129 -3.32 -18.39 -6.21
CA LEU A 129 -4.75 -18.65 -6.41
C LEU A 129 -5.06 -19.01 -7.87
N HIS A 130 -4.54 -18.25 -8.84
CA HIS A 130 -4.72 -18.56 -10.26
C HIS A 130 -4.17 -19.94 -10.66
N LEU A 131 -3.06 -20.38 -10.04
CA LEU A 131 -2.50 -21.72 -10.23
C LEU A 131 -3.35 -22.85 -9.64
N LEU A 132 -4.09 -22.58 -8.55
CA LEU A 132 -4.97 -23.55 -7.88
C LEU A 132 -6.43 -23.49 -8.37
N PHE A 133 -6.81 -22.39 -9.02
CA PHE A 133 -8.15 -22.12 -9.51
C PHE A 133 -8.03 -21.29 -10.81
N PRO A 134 -7.72 -21.94 -11.96
CA PRO A 134 -7.81 -21.28 -13.25
C PRO A 134 -9.27 -20.95 -13.55
N LEU A 135 -9.53 -19.83 -14.24
CA LEU A 135 -10.89 -19.33 -14.44
C LEU A 135 -11.04 -18.65 -15.81
N ALA A 136 -11.96 -19.16 -16.62
CA ALA A 136 -12.29 -18.54 -17.90
C ALA A 136 -13.12 -17.26 -17.68
N PRO A 137 -12.73 -16.11 -18.27
CA PRO A 137 -13.36 -14.81 -18.05
C PRO A 137 -14.77 -14.73 -18.68
N PRO A 138 -15.61 -13.80 -18.23
CA PRO A 138 -17.02 -13.72 -18.66
C PRO A 138 -17.20 -13.68 -20.19
N ARG A 139 -16.33 -12.96 -20.91
CA ARG A 139 -16.33 -12.84 -22.39
C ARG A 139 -16.10 -14.15 -23.16
N MET A 140 -15.66 -15.20 -22.48
CA MET A 140 -15.41 -16.53 -23.08
C MET A 140 -16.51 -17.54 -22.74
N LEU A 141 -17.40 -17.24 -21.78
CA LEU A 141 -18.45 -18.15 -21.31
C LEU A 141 -19.73 -17.98 -22.13
N PRO A 142 -20.16 -18.96 -22.96
CA PRO A 142 -21.30 -18.77 -23.86
C PRO A 142 -22.61 -18.42 -23.14
N THR A 143 -22.83 -19.01 -21.95
CA THR A 143 -23.99 -18.76 -21.08
C THR A 143 -24.06 -17.32 -20.55
N ALA A 144 -22.96 -16.57 -20.57
CA ALA A 144 -22.95 -15.16 -20.17
C ALA A 144 -23.51 -14.23 -21.25
N GLY A 145 -23.44 -14.62 -22.52
CA GLY A 145 -23.88 -13.79 -23.67
C GLY A 145 -23.07 -12.51 -23.88
N LEU A 146 -21.87 -12.41 -23.29
CA LEU A 146 -21.05 -11.19 -23.30
C LEU A 146 -20.08 -11.15 -24.49
N VAL A 147 -19.82 -9.93 -24.97
CA VAL A 147 -18.90 -9.64 -26.07
C VAL A 147 -17.46 -9.56 -25.55
N ASP A 148 -16.51 -10.20 -26.24
CA ASP A 148 -15.08 -9.88 -26.10
C ASP A 148 -14.80 -8.54 -26.77
N THR A 149 -14.95 -7.46 -25.99
CA THR A 149 -14.77 -6.09 -26.50
C THR A 149 -13.34 -5.86 -27.02
N GLY A 150 -12.36 -6.58 -26.51
CA GLY A 150 -10.96 -6.50 -26.94
C GLY A 150 -10.77 -7.03 -28.36
N GLN A 151 -11.33 -8.19 -28.69
CA GLN A 151 -11.25 -8.75 -30.04
C GLN A 151 -12.19 -8.07 -31.04
N VAL A 152 -13.37 -7.57 -30.61
CA VAL A 152 -14.37 -6.96 -31.51
C VAL A 152 -14.08 -5.48 -31.81
N TYR A 153 -13.70 -4.68 -30.82
CA TYR A 153 -13.51 -3.22 -30.98
C TYR A 153 -12.06 -2.75 -30.80
N GLY A 154 -11.22 -3.54 -30.11
CA GLY A 154 -9.82 -3.21 -29.87
C GLY A 154 -9.57 -2.06 -28.86
N PRO A 155 -8.31 -1.87 -28.42
CA PRO A 155 -7.19 -2.79 -28.63
C PRO A 155 -7.31 -4.04 -27.75
N THR A 156 -6.91 -5.20 -28.28
CA THR A 156 -6.74 -6.43 -27.48
C THR A 156 -5.33 -6.52 -26.91
N VAL A 157 -5.19 -7.01 -25.67
CA VAL A 157 -3.90 -7.42 -25.09
C VAL A 157 -3.55 -8.88 -25.41
N TYR A 158 -4.44 -9.59 -26.11
CA TYR A 158 -4.34 -11.02 -26.40
C TYR A 158 -4.24 -11.24 -27.91
N GLY A 159 -3.05 -11.65 -28.37
CA GLY A 159 -2.78 -11.91 -29.79
C GLY A 159 -3.62 -13.06 -30.35
N GLN A 160 -3.97 -12.94 -31.64
CA GLN A 160 -4.87 -13.85 -32.36
C GLN A 160 -4.39 -15.32 -32.37
N THR A 161 -3.08 -15.53 -32.33
CA THR A 161 -2.47 -16.82 -31.97
C THR A 161 -1.80 -16.66 -30.60
N PRO A 162 -2.41 -17.13 -29.49
CA PRO A 162 -1.80 -16.97 -28.17
C PRO A 162 -0.54 -17.82 -28.05
N ALA A 163 0.60 -17.17 -27.79
CA ALA A 163 1.77 -17.86 -27.26
C ALA A 163 1.43 -18.47 -25.90
N THR A 164 2.14 -19.51 -25.48
CA THR A 164 1.80 -20.26 -24.25
C THR A 164 1.70 -19.35 -23.02
N ASP A 165 2.63 -18.40 -22.84
CA ASP A 165 2.62 -17.38 -21.78
C ASP A 165 1.37 -16.45 -21.83
N THR A 166 0.76 -16.20 -23.01
CA THR A 166 -0.46 -15.38 -23.15
C THR A 166 -1.75 -16.20 -23.20
N MET A 167 -1.67 -17.51 -23.42
CA MET A 167 -2.81 -18.43 -23.28
C MET A 167 -3.23 -18.54 -21.81
N ALA A 168 -2.32 -18.89 -20.89
CA ALA A 168 -2.62 -18.92 -19.45
C ALA A 168 -3.13 -17.56 -18.94
N ASN A 169 -2.59 -16.45 -19.46
CA ASN A 169 -3.00 -15.09 -19.09
C ASN A 169 -4.41 -14.69 -19.57
N GLN A 170 -5.09 -15.51 -20.39
CA GLN A 170 -6.52 -15.34 -20.70
C GLN A 170 -7.42 -16.04 -19.69
N PHE A 171 -7.00 -17.18 -19.14
CA PHE A 171 -7.70 -17.94 -18.10
C PHE A 171 -7.32 -17.50 -16.67
N ALA A 172 -6.93 -16.24 -16.52
CA ALA A 172 -6.42 -15.62 -15.30
C ALA A 172 -7.42 -14.58 -14.73
N ALA A 173 -8.72 -14.88 -14.77
CA ALA A 173 -9.77 -14.00 -14.27
C ALA A 173 -9.69 -13.83 -12.74
N MET A 174 -9.75 -14.92 -11.97
CA MET A 174 -9.63 -14.81 -10.51
C MET A 174 -8.16 -14.92 -10.06
N PRO A 175 -7.66 -14.02 -9.18
CA PRO A 175 -8.29 -12.81 -8.67
C PRO A 175 -7.83 -11.55 -9.45
N SER A 176 -8.70 -10.53 -9.57
CA SER A 176 -8.45 -9.41 -10.49
C SER A 176 -7.31 -8.47 -10.02
N LEU A 177 -6.07 -8.74 -10.43
CA LEU A 177 -4.92 -7.90 -10.10
C LEU A 177 -5.09 -6.44 -10.53
N HIS A 178 -5.83 -6.19 -11.61
CA HIS A 178 -6.27 -4.85 -12.04
C HIS A 178 -6.92 -4.07 -10.89
N VAL A 179 -7.99 -4.63 -10.31
CA VAL A 179 -8.71 -4.03 -9.18
C VAL A 179 -7.83 -4.02 -7.93
N GLY A 180 -7.12 -5.12 -7.64
CA GLY A 180 -6.27 -5.24 -6.44
C GLY A 180 -5.18 -4.18 -6.35
N TRP A 181 -4.46 -3.92 -7.45
CA TRP A 181 -3.44 -2.87 -7.49
C TRP A 181 -4.08 -1.48 -7.49
N ALA A 182 -5.18 -1.25 -8.20
CA ALA A 182 -5.87 0.05 -8.20
C ALA A 182 -6.39 0.45 -6.80
N VAL A 183 -6.94 -0.50 -6.04
CA VAL A 183 -7.34 -0.29 -4.63
C VAL A 183 -6.11 -0.02 -3.75
N MET A 184 -5.01 -0.75 -3.94
CA MET A 184 -3.77 -0.53 -3.19
C MET A 184 -3.14 0.84 -3.49
N VAL A 185 -3.15 1.30 -4.75
CA VAL A 185 -2.75 2.66 -5.15
C VAL A 185 -3.61 3.69 -4.43
N ALA A 186 -4.95 3.54 -4.48
CA ALA A 186 -5.88 4.47 -3.84
C ALA A 186 -5.69 4.54 -2.31
N VAL A 187 -5.69 3.39 -1.63
CA VAL A 187 -5.48 3.30 -0.17
C VAL A 187 -4.10 3.84 0.22
N GLY A 188 -3.06 3.55 -0.56
CA GLY A 188 -1.72 4.07 -0.36
C GLY A 188 -1.63 5.59 -0.46
N LEU A 189 -2.26 6.18 -1.48
CA LEU A 189 -2.32 7.65 -1.67
C LEU A 189 -3.18 8.33 -0.58
N ILE A 190 -4.31 7.73 -0.19
CA ILE A 190 -5.15 8.21 0.93
C ILE A 190 -4.38 8.21 2.26
N ALA A 191 -3.58 7.17 2.52
CA ALA A 191 -2.75 7.09 3.71
C ALA A 191 -1.55 8.05 3.67
N ALA A 192 -0.96 8.29 2.50
CA ALA A 192 0.22 9.13 2.32
C ALA A 192 -0.08 10.65 2.22
N THR A 193 -1.35 11.03 2.04
CA THR A 193 -1.79 12.42 1.85
C THR A 193 -2.80 12.88 2.93
N ARG A 194 -2.87 14.20 3.14
CA ARG A 194 -3.72 14.84 4.16
C ARG A 194 -4.76 15.84 3.60
N SER A 195 -4.87 15.95 2.27
CA SER A 195 -5.88 16.80 1.63
C SER A 195 -7.29 16.25 1.85
N ARG A 196 -8.30 17.12 2.01
CA ARG A 196 -9.72 16.72 2.01
C ARG A 196 -10.11 15.96 0.74
N TRP A 197 -9.48 16.30 -0.38
CA TRP A 197 -9.69 15.70 -1.70
C TRP A 197 -9.09 14.30 -1.87
N ARG A 198 -8.36 13.76 -0.89
CA ARG A 198 -7.70 12.44 -1.00
C ARG A 198 -8.66 11.28 -1.33
N TRP A 199 -9.94 11.42 -0.97
CA TRP A 199 -10.95 10.40 -1.27
C TRP A 199 -11.24 10.27 -2.78
N LEU A 200 -10.90 11.28 -3.60
CA LEU A 200 -10.99 11.18 -5.06
C LEU A 200 -10.07 10.09 -5.64
N TRP A 201 -9.06 9.62 -4.90
CA TRP A 201 -8.25 8.47 -5.33
C TRP A 201 -9.07 7.18 -5.43
N LEU A 202 -10.24 7.07 -4.79
CA LEU A 202 -11.17 5.95 -4.96
C LEU A 202 -11.83 5.90 -6.35
N LEU A 203 -11.78 6.98 -7.14
CA LEU A 203 -12.23 6.97 -8.53
C LEU A 203 -11.39 6.01 -9.40
N HIS A 204 -10.09 5.84 -9.11
CA HIS A 204 -9.23 4.93 -9.88
C HIS A 204 -9.68 3.46 -9.79
N PRO A 205 -9.85 2.84 -8.60
CA PRO A 205 -10.39 1.48 -8.52
C PRO A 205 -11.85 1.38 -8.96
N ALA A 206 -12.67 2.42 -8.78
CA ALA A 206 -14.05 2.41 -9.29
C ALA A 206 -14.10 2.35 -10.83
N ILE A 207 -13.34 3.22 -11.52
CA ILE A 207 -13.19 3.18 -12.99
C ILE A 207 -12.56 1.86 -13.43
N THR A 208 -11.54 1.37 -12.72
CA THR A 208 -10.89 0.09 -13.04
C THR A 208 -11.87 -1.08 -12.95
N LEU A 209 -12.71 -1.11 -11.90
CA LEU A 209 -13.74 -2.13 -11.71
C LEU A 209 -14.79 -2.10 -12.84
N LEU A 210 -15.31 -0.92 -13.17
CA LEU A 210 -16.27 -0.74 -14.27
C LEU A 210 -15.67 -1.14 -15.63
N VAL A 211 -14.40 -0.81 -15.88
CA VAL A 211 -13.69 -1.21 -17.09
C VAL A 211 -13.53 -2.73 -17.15
N VAL A 212 -13.05 -3.41 -16.10
CA VAL A 212 -12.82 -4.86 -16.17
C VAL A 212 -14.10 -5.69 -16.28
N VAL A 213 -15.18 -5.26 -15.63
CA VAL A 213 -16.49 -5.92 -15.70
C VAL A 213 -17.16 -5.63 -17.05
N GLY A 214 -17.19 -4.37 -17.48
CA GLY A 214 -17.84 -3.97 -18.74
C GLY A 214 -17.12 -4.50 -19.99
N THR A 215 -15.80 -4.66 -19.95
CA THR A 215 -15.04 -5.37 -21.01
C THR A 215 -15.10 -6.89 -20.87
N ALA A 216 -15.92 -7.41 -19.95
CA ALA A 216 -16.13 -8.83 -19.68
C ALA A 216 -14.83 -9.63 -19.44
N ASN A 217 -13.81 -8.96 -18.88
CA ASN A 217 -12.52 -9.54 -18.53
C ASN A 217 -12.52 -10.17 -17.12
N HIS A 218 -13.41 -9.73 -16.24
CA HIS A 218 -13.47 -10.17 -14.84
C HIS A 218 -14.91 -10.22 -14.31
N TYR A 219 -15.17 -11.16 -13.41
CA TYR A 219 -16.40 -11.28 -12.62
C TYR A 219 -16.38 -10.31 -11.42
N TRP A 220 -17.51 -10.10 -10.73
CA TRP A 220 -17.50 -9.33 -9.47
C TRP A 220 -16.78 -10.09 -8.36
N LEU A 221 -16.88 -11.42 -8.31
CA LEU A 221 -16.14 -12.26 -7.37
C LEU A 221 -14.62 -12.12 -7.52
N ASP A 222 -14.09 -11.91 -8.73
CA ASP A 222 -12.66 -11.64 -8.94
C ASP A 222 -12.21 -10.39 -8.16
N ALA A 223 -13.08 -9.38 -8.08
CA ALA A 223 -12.85 -8.14 -7.35
C ALA A 223 -13.07 -8.31 -5.85
N VAL A 224 -14.06 -9.09 -5.41
CA VAL A 224 -14.28 -9.41 -3.99
C VAL A 224 -13.08 -10.18 -3.42
N VAL A 225 -12.62 -11.23 -4.12
CA VAL A 225 -11.50 -12.07 -3.70
C VAL A 225 -10.19 -11.28 -3.67
N VAL A 226 -9.89 -10.45 -4.69
CA VAL A 226 -8.66 -9.65 -4.66
C VAL A 226 -8.66 -8.59 -3.55
N VAL A 227 -9.82 -8.01 -3.21
CA VAL A 227 -9.97 -7.06 -2.10
C VAL A 227 -9.81 -7.77 -0.75
N ALA A 228 -10.32 -9.00 -0.60
CA ALA A 228 -10.08 -9.82 0.59
C ALA A 228 -8.59 -10.17 0.76
N LEU A 229 -7.92 -10.62 -0.30
CA LEU A 229 -6.47 -10.88 -0.29
C LEU A 229 -5.65 -9.62 0.04
N LEU A 230 -6.04 -8.46 -0.51
CA LEU A 230 -5.41 -7.18 -0.20
C LEU A 230 -5.63 -6.78 1.27
N ALA A 231 -6.83 -7.00 1.82
CA ALA A 231 -7.12 -6.72 3.22
C ALA A 231 -6.26 -7.59 4.17
N VAL A 232 -6.06 -8.87 3.84
CA VAL A 232 -5.14 -9.77 4.57
C VAL A 232 -3.69 -9.30 4.45
N ALA A 233 -3.21 -8.95 3.25
CA ALA A 233 -1.85 -8.44 3.05
C ALA A 233 -1.62 -7.09 3.79
N LEU A 234 -2.59 -6.19 3.76
CA LEU A 234 -2.58 -4.94 4.53
C LEU A 234 -2.59 -5.17 6.04
N ALA A 235 -3.24 -6.24 6.52
CA ALA A 235 -3.22 -6.63 7.92
C ALA A 235 -1.86 -7.23 8.34
N ALA A 236 -1.27 -8.10 7.52
CA ALA A 236 0.04 -8.71 7.77
C ALA A 236 1.19 -7.69 7.81
N PHE A 237 1.14 -6.65 6.96
CA PHE A 237 2.15 -5.57 6.93
C PHE A 237 1.73 -4.29 7.67
N ARG A 238 0.84 -4.41 8.68
CA ARG A 238 0.61 -3.33 9.64
C ARG A 238 1.93 -2.93 10.32
N PRO A 239 2.13 -1.64 10.64
CA PRO A 239 3.22 -1.29 11.55
C PRO A 239 2.96 -1.95 12.90
N PRO A 240 4.00 -2.26 13.68
CA PRO A 240 3.82 -2.40 15.12
C PRO A 240 3.03 -1.21 15.64
N ARG A 241 2.03 -1.44 16.50
CA ARG A 241 1.46 -0.35 17.28
C ARG A 241 2.57 0.11 18.22
N GLY A 242 3.29 1.16 17.84
CA GLY A 242 4.32 1.77 18.69
C GLY A 242 3.71 1.96 20.07
N ALA A 243 4.40 1.45 21.09
CA ALA A 243 3.87 1.35 22.44
C ALA A 243 3.27 2.70 22.84
N ARG A 244 1.97 2.69 23.16
CA ARG A 244 1.22 3.90 23.51
C ARG A 244 1.98 4.56 24.65
N THR A 245 2.63 5.69 24.38
CA THR A 245 3.76 6.19 25.19
C THR A 245 3.42 6.08 26.67
N GLY A 246 4.07 5.13 27.36
CA GLY A 246 4.08 5.12 28.81
C GLY A 246 4.57 6.50 29.20
N SER A 247 3.76 7.23 29.96
CA SER A 247 4.02 8.64 30.21
C SER A 247 5.34 8.76 30.95
N ALA A 248 6.39 9.10 30.21
CA ALA A 248 7.68 9.52 30.72
C ALA A 248 7.43 10.86 31.44
N GLN A 249 6.89 10.74 32.65
CA GLN A 249 6.63 11.82 33.57
C GLN A 249 7.93 12.61 33.69
N PRO A 250 7.97 13.89 33.29
CA PRO A 250 9.22 14.64 33.28
C PRO A 250 9.81 14.62 34.69
N SER A 251 10.97 13.96 34.84
CA SER A 251 11.68 13.86 36.11
C SER A 251 12.06 15.26 36.56
N ARG A 252 11.23 15.87 37.42
CA ARG A 252 11.44 17.23 37.93
C ARG A 252 12.80 17.31 38.62
N PRO A 253 13.75 18.12 38.12
CA PRO A 253 14.97 18.40 38.85
C PRO A 253 14.60 19.36 39.98
N GLY A 254 14.65 18.89 41.24
CA GLY A 254 14.38 19.73 42.41
C GLY A 254 13.40 19.11 43.40
N ALA A 255 13.92 18.24 44.29
CA ALA A 255 13.29 17.82 45.54
C ALA A 255 14.35 17.24 46.51
N TRP A 256 15.44 17.98 46.73
CA TRP A 256 16.42 17.67 47.81
C TRP A 256 16.06 18.35 49.14
N GLU A 257 14.83 18.84 49.24
CA GLU A 257 14.24 19.48 50.41
C GLU A 257 13.69 18.40 51.36
N ASN A 258 14.59 17.80 52.15
CA ASN A 258 14.38 17.18 53.48
C ASN A 258 15.64 16.45 53.98
N ALA A 259 16.80 17.12 53.90
CA ALA A 259 17.96 16.74 54.73
C ALA A 259 17.82 17.40 56.11
N ALA A 260 17.87 16.61 57.18
CA ALA A 260 17.78 17.14 58.55
C ALA A 260 18.98 18.06 58.87
N PRO A 261 18.80 19.10 59.72
CA PRO A 261 19.88 20.02 60.06
C PRO A 261 20.96 19.31 60.89
N PHE A 262 22.17 19.23 60.35
CA PHE A 262 23.35 18.79 61.11
C PHE A 262 23.70 19.85 62.17
N PRO A 263 24.03 19.44 63.41
CA PRO A 263 24.46 20.38 64.45
C PRO A 263 25.86 20.93 64.13
N VAL A 264 26.02 22.26 64.21
CA VAL A 264 27.28 22.95 63.88
C VAL A 264 28.20 23.00 65.12
N PRO A 265 29.45 22.49 65.06
CA PRO A 265 30.43 22.70 66.11
C PRO A 265 30.92 24.16 66.11
N ALA A 266 30.80 24.86 67.22
CA ALA A 266 31.26 26.24 67.36
C ALA A 266 32.75 26.30 67.74
N TYR A 267 33.59 26.81 66.84
CA TYR A 267 34.92 27.32 67.17
C TYR A 267 35.15 28.66 66.45
N ALA A 268 35.89 29.56 67.11
CA ALA A 268 35.88 30.98 66.78
C ALA A 268 37.26 31.52 66.38
N THR A 269 37.28 32.27 65.28
CA THR A 269 38.20 33.38 65.00
C THR A 269 37.36 34.44 64.27
N ALA A 270 36.99 35.57 64.87
CA ALA A 270 37.79 36.67 65.42
C ALA A 270 38.39 37.58 64.34
N ALA A 271 38.07 38.87 64.46
CA ALA A 271 38.53 40.02 63.66
C ALA A 271 38.22 40.01 62.15
N ASP A 272 37.31 40.91 61.75
CA ASP A 272 37.70 41.94 60.77
C ASP A 272 37.06 43.29 61.12
N ALA A 273 37.63 44.40 60.63
CA ALA A 273 37.31 45.78 61.00
C ALA A 273 37.52 46.69 59.77
N ARG A 274 36.55 47.46 59.27
CA ARG A 274 35.89 48.63 59.88
C ARG A 274 34.74 49.13 58.97
N PRO A 275 33.94 50.15 59.35
CA PRO A 275 32.68 50.46 58.66
C PRO A 275 32.82 51.30 57.38
N GLY A 276 31.85 51.14 56.46
CA GLY A 276 31.64 52.06 55.34
C GLY A 276 30.93 53.37 55.74
N PRO A 277 31.04 54.44 54.94
CA PRO A 277 30.46 55.75 55.26
C PRO A 277 28.95 55.83 55.02
N PRO A 278 28.21 56.66 55.78
CA PRO A 278 26.76 56.82 55.61
C PRO A 278 26.40 57.70 54.41
N ALA A 279 25.25 57.42 53.79
CA ALA A 279 24.70 58.22 52.70
C ALA A 279 24.21 59.60 53.17
N ARG A 280 24.20 60.59 52.26
CA ARG A 280 23.54 61.89 52.44
C ARG A 280 22.29 62.00 51.54
N PRO A 281 21.26 62.78 51.96
CA PRO A 281 19.95 62.79 51.32
C PRO A 281 19.84 63.75 50.12
N ARG A 282 18.68 63.67 49.45
CA ARG A 282 18.25 64.51 48.32
C ARG A 282 18.41 66.02 48.58
N ALA A 283 18.71 66.76 47.53
CA ALA A 283 18.24 68.13 47.31
C ALA A 283 17.73 68.26 45.87
N GLY A 284 16.68 69.05 45.67
CA GLY A 284 16.13 69.34 44.35
C GLY A 284 15.08 70.45 44.42
N ALA A 285 15.46 71.65 44.00
CA ALA A 285 14.58 72.80 43.80
C ALA A 285 15.32 73.88 43.00
N VAL A 286 14.62 74.48 42.02
CA VAL A 286 14.65 75.90 41.63
C VAL A 286 16.06 76.54 41.50
N ARG A 287 16.48 76.93 40.30
CA ARG A 287 15.82 78.01 39.53
C ARG A 287 16.07 77.94 38.03
#